data_AF-A0A378URI8-F1
#
_entry.id   AF-A0A378URI8-F1
#
_cell.length_a   1.000
_cell.length_b   1.000
_cell.length_c   1.000
_cell.angle_alpha   90.00
_cell.angle_beta   90.00
_cell.angle_gamma   90.00
#
_symmetry.space_group_name_H-M   'P 1'
#
loop_
_entity.id
_entity.type
_entity.pdbx_description
1 polymer ?
#
loop_
_entity_poly.entity_id
_entity_poly.type
_entity_poly.pdbx_seq_one_letter_code
_entity_poly.pdbx_strand_id
1 'polypeptide(L)' 'MAGQVKKIRALWLELHRLGAVRNPSELALAKFVKRMTGVDYQGWLDVDNASKVIEHLKKWVLRVVGTV' A
#
# COMPACT_ATOMS: atom_id res chain seq x y z
N MET A 1 -1.10 4.37 -15.03
CA MET A 1 -0.42 3.53 -14.01
C MET A 1 0.53 4.29 -13.08
N ALA A 2 1.50 5.09 -13.57
CA ALA A 2 2.54 5.69 -12.72
C ALA A 2 2.05 6.46 -11.48
N GLY A 3 0.91 7.17 -11.58
CA GLY A 3 0.32 7.89 -10.43
C GLY A 3 -0.21 6.97 -9.32
N GLN A 4 -0.79 5.83 -9.66
CA GLN A 4 -1.33 4.87 -8.68
C GLN A 4 -0.19 4.21 -7.89
N VAL A 5 0.89 3.82 -8.57
CA VAL A 5 2.09 3.26 -7.92
C VAL A 5 2.73 4.25 -6.95
N LYS A 6 2.82 5.53 -7.33
CA LYS A 6 3.31 6.59 -6.43
C LYS A 6 2.42 6.72 -5.18
N LYS A 7 1.09 6.66 -5.35
CA LYS A 7 0.14 6.73 -4.25
C LYS A 7 0.23 5.53 -3.30
N ILE A 8 0.39 4.33 -3.84
CA ILE A 8 0.62 3.11 -3.04
C ILE A 8 1.87 3.26 -2.17
N ARG A 9 3.00 3.69 -2.77
CA ARG A 9 4.25 3.96 -2.03
C ARG A 9 4.07 5.01 -0.95
N ALA A 10 3.39 6.12 -1.25
CA ALA A 10 3.15 7.19 -0.29
C ALA A 10 2.36 6.70 0.93
N LEU A 11 1.28 5.93 0.71
CA LEU A 11 0.48 5.36 1.80
C LEU A 11 1.26 4.33 2.62
N TRP A 12 2.11 3.52 1.98
CA TRP A 12 2.97 2.56 2.66
C TRP A 12 3.97 3.24 3.60
N LEU A 13 4.62 4.31 3.11
CA LEU A 13 5.54 5.12 3.91
C LEU A 13 4.81 5.84 5.06
N GLU A 14 3.59 6.30 4.82
CA GLU A 14 2.77 6.92 5.87
C GLU A 14 2.43 5.91 6.98
N LEU A 15 2.04 4.68 6.63
CA LEU A 15 1.82 3.63 7.62
C LEU A 15 3.08 3.31 8.43
N HIS A 16 4.25 3.37 7.81
CA HIS A 16 5.51 3.23 8.54
C HIS A 16 5.74 4.39 9.50
N ARG A 17 5.52 5.64 9.04
CA ARG A 17 5.64 6.84 9.88
C ARG A 17 4.71 6.78 11.10
N LEU A 18 3.50 6.23 10.92
CA LEU A 18 2.53 6.00 11.99
C LEU A 18 2.85 4.78 12.87
N GLY A 19 3.93 4.05 12.62
CA GLY A 19 4.35 2.88 13.39
C GLY A 19 3.60 1.58 13.09
N ALA A 20 2.67 1.59 12.13
CA ALA A 20 1.88 0.41 11.75
C ALA A 20 2.64 -0.58 10.85
N VAL A 21 3.60 -0.08 10.07
CA VAL A 21 4.49 -0.90 9.23
C VAL A 21 5.91 -0.78 9.78
N ARG A 22 6.52 -1.92 10.15
CA ARG A 22 7.89 -1.94 10.68
C ARG A 22 8.99 -1.78 9.62
N ASN A 23 8.75 -2.23 8.40
CA ASN A 23 9.74 -2.21 7.32
C ASN A 23 9.18 -1.44 6.11
N PRO A 24 9.68 -0.24 5.79
CA PRO A 24 9.15 0.60 4.71
C PRO A 24 9.70 0.22 3.33
N SER A 25 10.61 -0.77 3.25
CA SER A 25 11.30 -1.11 2.00
C SER A 25 10.33 -1.51 0.89
N GLU A 26 10.75 -1.23 -0.34
CA GLU A 26 9.99 -1.55 -1.56
C GLU A 26 9.71 -3.06 -1.67
N LEU A 27 10.63 -3.91 -1.21
CA LEU A 27 10.45 -5.36 -1.18
C LEU A 27 9.35 -5.78 -0.20
N ALA A 28 9.24 -5.12 0.97
CA ALA A 28 8.17 -5.40 1.92
C ALA A 28 6.81 -4.99 1.35
N LEU A 29 6.74 -3.85 0.64
CA LEU A 29 5.55 -3.43 -0.08
C LEU A 29 5.17 -4.43 -1.18
N ALA A 30 6.13 -4.87 -2.00
CA ALA A 30 5.89 -5.85 -3.06
C ALA A 30 5.33 -7.17 -2.51
N LYS A 31 5.87 -7.67 -1.38
CA LYS A 31 5.34 -8.85 -0.68
C LYS A 31 3.92 -8.64 -0.15
N PHE A 32 3.60 -7.45 0.36
CA PHE A 32 2.24 -7.12 0.77
C PHE A 32 1.27 -7.12 -0.42
N VAL A 33 1.65 -6.47 -1.52
CA VAL A 33 0.86 -6.41 -2.76
C VAL A 33 0.63 -7.81 -3.31
N LYS A 34 1.68 -8.63 -3.42
CA LYS A 34 1.57 -10.03 -3.87
C LYS A 34 0.59 -10.85 -3.05
N ARG A 35 0.58 -10.70 -1.72
CA ARG A 35 -0.40 -11.41 -0.87
C ARG A 35 -1.84 -10.96 -1.12
N MET A 36 -2.05 -9.72 -1.56
CA MET A 36 -3.37 -9.15 -1.78
C MET A 36 -3.90 -9.40 -3.19
N THR A 37 -3.03 -9.41 -4.21
CA THR A 37 -3.42 -9.41 -5.62
C THR A 37 -2.83 -10.56 -6.43
N GLY A 38 -1.86 -11.31 -5.88
CA GLY A 38 -1.07 -12.31 -6.60
C GLY A 38 0.05 -11.73 -7.49
N VAL A 39 0.13 -10.41 -7.64
CA VAL A 39 1.11 -9.75 -8.52
C VAL A 39 2.38 -9.42 -7.76
N ASP A 40 3.54 -9.82 -8.30
CA ASP A 40 4.84 -9.71 -7.63
C ASP A 40 5.30 -8.28 -7.36
N TYR A 41 4.88 -7.30 -8.18
CA TYR A 41 5.35 -5.93 -8.07
C TYR A 41 4.24 -4.92 -8.33
N GLN A 42 4.14 -3.89 -7.49
CA GLN A 42 3.12 -2.82 -7.62
C GLN A 42 3.17 -2.08 -8.95
N GLY A 43 4.34 -2.06 -9.61
CA GLY A 43 4.50 -1.47 -10.94
C GLY A 43 3.78 -2.23 -12.06
N TRP A 44 3.39 -3.49 -11.82
CA TRP A 44 2.73 -4.37 -12.79
C TRP A 44 1.23 -4.53 -12.54
N LEU A 45 0.66 -3.80 -11.59
CA LEU A 45 -0.77 -3.85 -11.31
C LEU A 45 -1.57 -3.22 -12.45
N ASP A 46 -2.68 -3.87 -12.79
CA ASP A 46 -3.78 -3.24 -13.50
C ASP A 46 -4.49 -2.18 -12.62
N VAL A 47 -5.44 -1.45 -13.22
CA VAL A 47 -6.12 -0.33 -12.55
C VAL A 47 -6.97 -0.82 -11.39
N ASP A 48 -7.66 -1.94 -11.56
CA ASP A 48 -8.55 -2.52 -10.56
C ASP A 48 -7.78 -2.98 -9.32
N ASN A 49 -6.70 -3.71 -9.52
CA ASN A 49 -5.84 -4.21 -8.45
C ASN A 49 -5.10 -3.07 -7.75
N ALA A 50 -4.61 -2.07 -8.49
CA ALA A 50 -4.04 -0.88 -7.88
C ALA A 50 -5.05 -0.12 -7.00
N SER A 51 -6.29 0.02 -7.48
CA SER A 51 -7.37 0.67 -6.73
C SER A 51 -7.70 -0.09 -5.45
N LYS A 52 -7.81 -1.42 -5.51
CA LYS A 52 -8.03 -2.28 -4.32
C LYS A 52 -6.93 -2.07 -3.28
N VAL A 53 -5.66 -2.11 -3.68
CA VAL A 53 -4.52 -1.90 -2.78
C VAL A 53 -4.58 -0.54 -2.11
N ILE A 54 -4.87 0.53 -2.88
CA ILE A 54 -4.96 1.89 -2.35
C ILE A 54 -6.09 2.02 -1.32
N GLU A 55 -7.27 1.49 -1.61
CA GLU A 55 -8.40 1.57 -0.68
C GLU A 55 -8.12 0.79 0.61
N HIS A 56 -7.44 -0.36 0.51
CA HIS A 56 -7.02 -1.09 1.70
C HIS A 56 -6.00 -0.31 2.54
N LEU A 57 -4.98 0.27 1.92
CA LEU A 57 -3.97 1.08 2.62
C LEU A 57 -4.59 2.31 3.28
N LYS A 58 -5.51 3.02 2.61
CA LYS A 58 -6.27 4.13 3.21
C LYS A 58 -7.04 3.69 4.45
N LYS A 59 -7.80 2.59 4.36
CA LYS A 59 -8.54 2.03 5.51
C LYS A 59 -7.61 1.62 6.65
N TRP A 60 -6.40 1.17 6.34
CA TRP A 60 -5.40 0.89 7.37
C TRP A 60 -4.92 2.18 8.04
N VAL A 61 -4.57 3.21 7.27
CA VAL A 61 -4.17 4.52 7.83
C VAL A 61 -5.25 5.06 8.78
N LEU A 62 -6.53 5.03 8.36
CA LEU A 62 -7.65 5.47 9.20
C LEU A 62 -7.76 4.69 10.51
N ARG A 63 -7.58 3.36 10.48
CA ARG A 63 -7.58 2.52 11.69
C ARG A 63 -6.46 2.86 12.66
N VAL A 64 -5.31 3.29 12.15
CA VAL A 64 -4.12 3.61 12.97
C VAL A 64 -4.23 4.99 13.59
N VAL A 65 -4.72 5.98 12.83
CA VAL A 65 -4.92 7.34 13.33
C VAL A 65 -6.09 7.40 14.33
N GLY A 66 -7.03 6.45 14.23
CA GLY A 66 -8.25 6.45 15.02
C GLY A 66 -9.29 7.35 14.38
N THR A 67 -10.50 6.81 14.17
CA THR A 67 -11.67 7.62 13.88
C THR A 67 -11.97 8.41 15.17
N VAL A 68 -11.61 9.69 15.19
CA VAL A 68 -12.22 10.64 16.14
C VAL A 68 -13.70 10.79 15.86
#